data_AF-G7CE59-F1
#
_entry.id   AF-G7CE59-F1
#
_cell.length_a   1.000
_cell.length_b   1.000
_cell.length_c   1.000
_cell.angle_alpha   90.00
_cell.angle_beta   90.00
_cell.angle_gamma   90.00
#
_symmetry.space_group_name_H-M   'P 1'
#
loop_
_entity.id
_entity.type
_entity.pdbx_description
1 polymer ?
#
loop_
_entity_poly.entity_id
_entity_poly.type
_entity_poly.pdbx_seq_one_letter_code
_entity_poly.pdbx_strand_id
1 'polypeptide(L)'
;ARVASNAVSREVVEILNRGGKFEDVKDLVAGTRGAKVYETGDLDAGIWWVGTSMGLINDIPTVGELVSRMVSEAEDLIAGRLAECVEPSVDETVTADR
;
A
#
# COMPACT_ATOMS: atom_id res chain seq x y z
N ALA A 1 -2.68 10.04 -11.96
CA ALA A 1 -1.84 9.88 -10.75
C ALA A 1 -2.63 9.11 -9.69
N ARG A 2 -1.98 8.24 -8.90
CA ARG A 2 -2.61 7.64 -7.72
C ARG A 2 -2.21 8.46 -6.49
N VAL A 3 -3.20 8.95 -5.77
CA VAL A 3 -3.05 9.88 -4.65
C VAL A 3 -4.00 9.48 -3.53
N ALA A 4 -3.79 10.01 -2.33
CA ALA A 4 -4.70 9.76 -1.22
C ALA A 4 -6.09 10.31 -1.51
N SER A 5 -7.14 9.60 -1.07
CA SER A 5 -8.51 10.10 -1.17
C SER A 5 -8.79 11.11 -0.05
N ASN A 6 -8.58 12.37 -0.35
CA ASN A 6 -8.83 13.50 0.55
C ASN A 6 -9.77 14.53 -0.11
N ALA A 7 -10.11 15.62 0.59
CA ALA A 7 -11.03 16.64 0.07
C ALA A 7 -10.57 17.22 -1.27
N VAL A 8 -9.28 17.58 -1.36
CA VAL A 8 -8.68 18.19 -2.56
C VAL A 8 -8.71 17.24 -3.76
N SER A 9 -8.33 15.98 -3.58
CA SER A 9 -8.32 14.98 -4.66
C SER A 9 -9.73 14.71 -5.20
N ARG A 10 -10.75 14.72 -4.32
CA ARG A 10 -12.15 14.53 -4.71
C ARG A 10 -12.67 15.75 -5.47
N GLU A 11 -12.34 16.96 -5.03
CA GLU A 11 -12.68 18.20 -5.72
C GLU A 11 -12.11 18.24 -7.15
N VAL A 12 -10.84 17.83 -7.32
CA VAL A 12 -10.22 17.72 -8.65
C VAL A 12 -10.98 16.74 -9.54
N VAL A 13 -11.35 15.57 -9.01
CA VAL A 13 -12.15 14.58 -9.76
C VAL A 13 -13.52 15.15 -10.13
N GLU A 14 -14.18 15.87 -9.22
CA GLU A 14 -15.47 16.51 -9.48
C GLU A 14 -15.40 17.57 -10.58
N ILE A 15 -14.39 18.46 -10.54
CA ILE A 15 -14.20 19.50 -11.56
C ILE A 15 -14.00 18.88 -12.95
N LEU A 16 -13.12 17.88 -13.03
CA LEU A 16 -12.82 17.20 -14.30
C LEU A 16 -14.02 16.39 -14.82
N ASN A 17 -14.78 15.73 -13.94
CA ASN A 17 -16.01 15.02 -14.31
C ASN A 17 -17.10 15.93 -14.86
N ARG A 18 -17.11 17.21 -14.46
CA ARG A 18 -18.01 18.24 -15.02
C ARG A 18 -17.54 18.83 -16.35
N GLY A 19 -16.44 18.33 -16.92
CA GLY A 19 -15.86 18.83 -18.17
C GLY A 19 -14.84 19.97 -17.99
N GLY A 20 -14.38 20.21 -16.75
CA GLY A 20 -13.29 21.15 -16.46
C GLY A 20 -11.98 20.75 -17.13
N LYS A 21 -11.12 21.74 -17.36
CA LYS A 21 -9.80 21.59 -17.96
C LYS A 21 -8.72 21.60 -16.87
N PHE A 22 -7.49 21.28 -17.27
CA PHE A 22 -6.35 21.33 -16.37
C PHE A 22 -6.16 22.71 -15.71
N GLU A 23 -6.39 23.79 -16.45
CA GLU A 23 -6.32 25.17 -15.92
C GLU A 23 -7.22 25.38 -14.70
N ASP A 24 -8.36 24.66 -14.61
CA ASP A 24 -9.33 24.78 -13.52
C ASP A 24 -8.89 24.03 -12.25
N VAL A 25 -7.90 23.14 -12.35
CA VAL A 25 -7.42 22.32 -11.22
C VAL A 25 -5.94 22.55 -10.89
N LYS A 26 -5.23 23.37 -11.69
CA LYS A 26 -3.77 23.56 -11.57
C LYS A 26 -3.33 23.98 -10.17
N ASP A 27 -4.12 24.82 -9.50
CA ASP A 27 -3.83 25.33 -8.16
C ASP A 27 -4.10 24.27 -7.08
N LEU A 28 -5.08 23.38 -7.30
CA LEU A 28 -5.39 22.26 -6.40
C LEU A 28 -4.32 21.17 -6.45
N VAL A 29 -3.77 20.91 -7.64
CA VAL A 29 -2.73 19.90 -7.88
C VAL A 29 -1.30 20.43 -7.72
N ALA A 30 -1.14 21.69 -7.31
CA ALA A 30 0.16 22.32 -7.16
C ALA A 30 1.02 21.59 -6.12
N GLY A 31 2.24 21.20 -6.51
CA GLY A 31 3.15 20.47 -5.64
C GLY A 31 3.53 21.22 -4.36
N THR A 32 3.57 22.57 -4.41
CA THR A 32 3.77 23.42 -3.24
C THR A 32 2.65 23.29 -2.20
N ARG A 33 1.43 22.99 -2.65
CA ARG A 33 0.27 22.71 -1.78
C ARG A 33 0.40 21.32 -1.16
N GLY A 34 0.82 20.33 -1.96
CA GLY A 34 1.09 18.97 -1.49
C GLY A 34 2.21 18.88 -0.45
N ALA A 35 3.26 19.70 -0.58
CA ALA A 35 4.37 19.75 0.37
C ALA A 35 3.90 20.08 1.80
N LYS A 36 2.90 20.96 1.93
CA LYS A 36 2.35 21.36 3.23
C LYS A 36 1.75 20.19 4.01
N VAL A 37 1.22 19.17 3.34
CA VAL A 37 0.67 17.97 4.01
C VAL A 37 1.73 17.30 4.88
N TYR A 38 2.97 17.20 4.37
CA TYR A 38 4.07 16.58 5.10
C TYR A 38 4.66 17.48 6.19
N GLU A 39 4.56 18.81 6.03
CA GLU A 39 5.07 19.79 7.00
C GLU A 39 4.13 20.01 8.18
N THR A 40 2.82 20.09 7.92
CA THR A 40 1.81 20.45 8.93
C THR A 40 1.02 19.27 9.46
N GLY A 41 1.01 18.15 8.73
CA GLY A 41 0.15 17.00 9.04
C GLY A 41 -1.33 17.20 8.67
N ASP A 42 -1.68 18.31 8.03
CA ASP A 42 -3.04 18.53 7.51
C ASP A 42 -3.23 17.74 6.21
N LEU A 43 -3.96 16.63 6.30
CA LEU A 43 -4.21 15.71 5.19
C LEU A 43 -5.05 16.32 4.06
N ASP A 44 -5.75 17.43 4.31
CA ASP A 44 -6.56 18.16 3.33
C ASP A 44 -5.86 19.44 2.82
N ALA A 45 -4.63 19.70 3.27
CA ALA A 45 -3.86 20.86 2.81
C ALA A 45 -3.56 20.80 1.30
N GLY A 46 -3.49 19.62 0.70
CA GLY A 46 -3.18 19.46 -0.73
C GLY A 46 -3.23 18.01 -1.19
N ILE A 47 -2.89 17.76 -2.45
CA ILE A 47 -2.71 16.40 -2.96
C ILE A 47 -1.39 15.82 -2.45
N TRP A 48 -1.44 14.60 -1.92
CA TRP A 48 -0.25 13.85 -1.49
C TRP A 48 -0.29 12.40 -2.00
N TRP A 49 0.89 11.83 -2.18
CA TRP A 49 1.07 10.56 -2.86
C TRP A 49 0.94 9.38 -1.91
N VAL A 50 0.17 8.37 -2.33
CA VAL A 50 0.10 7.09 -1.62
C VAL A 50 -0.32 5.96 -2.54
N GLY A 51 0.21 4.75 -2.29
CA GLY A 51 -0.17 3.53 -2.97
C GLY A 51 -1.32 2.80 -2.28
N THR A 52 -1.97 1.87 -2.98
CA THR A 52 -3.02 1.01 -2.37
C THR A 52 -2.47 0.08 -1.29
N SER A 53 -1.16 -0.20 -1.29
CA SER A 53 -0.47 -0.96 -0.26
C SER A 53 -0.57 -0.33 1.13
N MET A 54 -0.92 0.96 1.24
CA MET A 54 -1.18 1.61 2.53
C MET A 54 -2.18 0.83 3.39
N GLY A 55 -3.20 0.20 2.79
CA GLY A 55 -4.17 -0.59 3.53
C GLY A 55 -3.61 -1.85 4.21
N LEU A 56 -2.37 -2.22 3.90
CA LEU A 56 -1.64 -3.33 4.52
C LEU A 56 -0.70 -2.86 5.64
N ILE A 57 -0.46 -1.55 5.78
CA ILE A 57 0.48 -0.97 6.74
C ILE A 57 -0.31 -0.56 7.99
N ASN A 58 0.01 -1.20 9.12
CA ASN A 58 -0.70 -0.99 10.40
C ASN A 58 0.24 -0.61 11.55
N ASP A 59 1.51 -0.32 11.25
CA ASP A 59 2.56 -0.04 12.21
C ASP A 59 3.60 0.96 11.65
N ILE A 60 4.47 1.44 12.54
CA ILE A 60 5.50 2.44 12.22
C ILE A 60 6.85 1.98 12.81
N PRO A 61 7.49 0.94 12.25
CA PRO A 61 8.79 0.47 12.70
C PRO A 61 9.93 1.40 12.23
N THR A 62 11.13 1.21 12.78
CA THR A 62 12.34 1.78 12.17
C THR A 62 12.61 1.12 10.82
N VAL A 63 13.39 1.79 9.96
CA VAL A 63 13.75 1.24 8.63
C VAL A 63 14.47 -0.11 8.75
N GLY A 64 15.35 -0.26 9.75
CA GLY A 64 16.07 -1.51 9.99
C GLY A 64 15.13 -2.66 10.34
N GLU A 65 14.24 -2.44 11.32
CA GLU A 65 13.25 -3.44 11.72
C GLU A 65 12.31 -3.82 10.57
N LEU A 66 11.86 -2.85 9.78
CA LEU A 66 10.99 -3.08 8.64
C LEU A 66 11.63 -4.03 7.62
N VAL A 67 12.89 -3.74 7.23
CA VAL A 67 13.61 -4.53 6.23
C VAL A 67 13.94 -5.91 6.77
N SER A 68 14.45 -6.00 8.01
CA SER A 68 14.74 -7.29 8.64
C SER A 68 13.49 -8.17 8.72
N ARG A 69 12.36 -7.59 9.14
CA ARG A 69 11.08 -8.31 9.21
C ARG A 69 10.63 -8.81 7.83
N MET A 70 10.66 -7.97 6.80
CA MET A 70 10.26 -8.37 5.44
C MET A 70 11.07 -9.57 4.93
N VAL A 71 12.38 -9.59 5.19
CA VAL A 71 13.25 -10.69 4.76
C VAL A 71 12.95 -11.96 5.55
N SER A 72 12.89 -11.88 6.88
CA SER A 72 12.57 -13.05 7.72
C SER A 72 11.19 -13.62 7.42
N GLU A 73 10.16 -12.78 7.26
CA GLU A 73 8.82 -13.23 6.85
C GLU A 73 8.85 -13.91 5.49
N ALA A 74 9.62 -13.40 4.52
CA ALA A 74 9.75 -14.05 3.22
C ALA A 74 10.45 -15.42 3.30
N GLU A 75 11.50 -15.55 4.12
CA GLU A 75 12.17 -16.82 4.39
C GLU A 75 11.22 -17.84 5.03
N ASP A 76 10.45 -17.43 6.04
CA ASP A 76 9.46 -18.26 6.71
C ASP A 76 8.34 -18.71 5.75
N LEU A 77 7.90 -17.82 4.86
CA LEU A 77 6.90 -18.15 3.83
C LEU A 77 7.42 -19.20 2.84
N ILE A 78 8.69 -19.10 2.43
CA ILE A 78 9.30 -20.02 1.47
C ILE A 78 9.61 -21.37 2.11
N ALA A 79 10.26 -21.37 3.27
CA ALA A 79 10.73 -22.59 3.94
C ALA A 79 9.64 -23.30 4.74
N GLY A 80 8.60 -22.59 5.19
CA GLY A 80 7.45 -23.16 5.90
C GLY A 80 6.27 -23.37 4.96
N ARG A 81 5.48 -22.33 4.74
CA ARG A 81 4.16 -22.44 4.08
C ARG A 81 4.23 -22.98 2.65
N LEU A 82 5.22 -22.57 1.86
CA LEU A 82 5.34 -23.05 0.48
C LEU A 82 5.87 -24.50 0.45
N ALA A 83 6.83 -24.84 1.31
CA ALA A 83 7.35 -26.20 1.43
C ALA A 83 6.24 -27.21 1.82
N GLU A 84 5.43 -26.87 2.82
CA GLU A 84 4.28 -27.68 3.24
C GLU A 84 3.25 -27.91 2.11
N CYS A 85 3.09 -26.95 1.20
CA CYS A 85 2.18 -27.09 0.06
C CYS A 85 2.69 -28.05 -1.03
N VAL A 86 3.99 -28.33 -1.09
CA VAL A 86 4.61 -29.17 -2.14
C VAL A 86 5.07 -30.52 -1.62
N GLU A 87 5.27 -30.66 -0.32
CA GLU A 87 5.53 -31.96 0.30
C GLU A 87 4.23 -32.78 0.33
N PRO A 88 4.26 -34.05 -0.13
CA PRO A 88 3.09 -34.90 -0.03
C PRO A 88 2.78 -35.14 1.45
N SER A 89 1.52 -34.97 1.84
CA SER A 89 1.05 -35.33 3.18
C SER A 89 1.43 -36.78 3.47
N VAL A 90 2.22 -37.00 4.53
CA VAL A 90 2.60 -38.33 5.00
C VAL A 90 1.39 -38.99 5.67
N ASP A 91 0.36 -39.27 4.90
CA ASP A 91 -0.79 -40.07 5.34
C ASP A 91 -1.43 -40.74 4.12
N GLU A 92 -0.86 -41.87 3.66
CA GLU A 92 -1.61 -42.90 2.89
C GLU A 92 -0.85 -44.22 2.56
N THR A 93 0.29 -44.60 3.17
CA THR A 93 0.95 -45.90 2.83
C THR A 93 1.37 -46.82 3.99
N VAL A 94 0.97 -46.57 5.24
CA VAL A 94 1.17 -47.54 6.34
C VAL A 94 -0.09 -48.38 6.59
N THR A 95 -0.62 -49.07 5.57
CA THR A 95 -1.50 -50.25 5.72
C THR A 95 -1.57 -51.05 4.42
N ALA A 96 -0.44 -51.59 3.95
CA ALA A 96 -0.44 -52.64 2.94
C ALA A 96 0.69 -53.65 3.21
N ASP A 97 0.82 -54.06 4.48
CA ASP A 97 1.58 -55.25 4.87
C ASP A 97 0.85 -55.92 6.03
N ARG A 98 -0.30 -56.55 5.72
CA ARG A 98 -0.94 -57.65 6.45
C ARG A 98 -1.84 -58.44 5.52
#